data_AF-A0A382CVU5-F1
#
_entry.id   AF-A0A382CVU5-F1
#
_cell.length_a   1.000
_cell.length_b   1.000
_cell.length_c   1.000
_cell.angle_alpha   90.00
_cell.angle_beta   90.00
_cell.angle_gamma   90.00
#
_symmetry.space_group_name_H-M   'P 1'
#
loop_
_entity.id
_entity.type
_entity.pdbx_description
1 polymer ?
#
loop_
_entity_poly.entity_id
_entity_poly.type
_entity_poly.pdbx_seq_one_letter_code
_entity_poly.pdbx_strand_id
1 'polypeptide(L)'
;GGNEIKDMYMGLWADPDLGNAGDDFVGCDTTLSLGYCYNDGADNSYGSAAPALGYDFFQAAVPGSATDTTFAFGKSIPGMQKLEMSSFTKYINGDPVFTDPNDSEEAYNYMSGKMKNGLPFVNSATGLDSKFVHACDPNGNVDGNDDCWVDSDDHASGDRRFLMNVGPFDFSDGDSLEVVFGIMHAQGADPLNSITLLKQVDGLAQLAYDIQFALPATPGAPLVEYTTQCVDSTATCEINLSWDSAQESYTAADELDRKPTSTETSTTTQVVQTTATITETHIYAQWNTSTNKLDTITYVADAIYTNPVIYGGISYDTTYTTAWVDETTTTTSTSDEATSFAFEGYNVWQYDNATGSGSKKLVATFDKVNGITAIEDNIFDSNFGANVNVVVQNGTDSGIKRSISIKKDWLNNGVALIPERAYYFSVTAYGYNEYGIPKTLEGSAPIEKIRPQADVTTTPVYTGDSEFSDDELIHSTGKSDGSIAVVVIDPYSVTGHDYKVTFSDATWYTTGRPYSTGTLSGWTVTQNADTVATCYQNSGSCSISGNSEETACEADAVCSVSTLTSQADCVAAGTCSIAANTTEGTCIAAGTCSDATYTTEGTCIVEGSCTNTSATSSESDCTTGCG
;
A
#
# COMPACT_ATOMS: atom_id res chain seq x y z
N GLY A 1 20.06 -14.46 24.12
CA GLY A 1 21.47 -14.03 24.22
C GLY A 1 22.14 -14.45 25.52
N GLY A 2 21.69 -15.53 26.16
CA GLY A 2 22.24 -16.11 27.40
C GLY A 2 22.08 -15.26 28.67
N ASN A 3 21.86 -13.96 28.53
CA ASN A 3 21.82 -12.99 29.63
C ASN A 3 20.40 -12.45 29.81
N GLU A 4 20.04 -12.26 31.08
CA GLU A 4 18.86 -11.50 31.50
C GLU A 4 19.21 -10.02 31.61
N ILE A 5 18.38 -9.15 31.04
CA ILE A 5 18.47 -7.70 31.16
C ILE A 5 17.34 -7.23 32.06
N LYS A 6 17.70 -6.63 33.20
CA LYS A 6 16.75 -6.03 34.14
C LYS A 6 16.57 -4.55 33.85
N ASP A 7 15.36 -4.05 34.06
CA ASP A 7 15.02 -2.63 33.90
C ASP A 7 15.41 -2.08 32.51
N MET A 8 15.14 -2.85 31.45
CA MET A 8 15.42 -2.50 30.07
C MET A 8 14.50 -1.37 29.61
N TYR A 9 15.09 -0.40 28.91
CA TYR A 9 14.36 0.60 28.14
C TYR A 9 14.69 0.44 26.66
N MET A 10 13.75 0.82 25.81
CA MET A 10 13.98 1.04 24.38
C MET A 10 13.60 2.47 24.05
N GLY A 11 14.39 3.12 23.21
CA GLY A 11 14.21 4.51 22.87
C GLY A 11 14.35 4.79 21.39
N LEU A 12 13.51 5.69 20.87
CA LEU A 12 13.70 6.34 19.59
C LEU A 12 14.43 7.65 19.84
N TRP A 13 15.63 7.75 19.29
CA TRP A 13 16.43 8.95 19.32
C TRP A 13 16.25 9.72 18.02
N ALA A 14 16.03 11.03 18.13
CA ALA A 14 15.86 11.91 17.00
C ALA A 14 16.72 13.17 17.14
N ASP A 15 17.35 13.53 16.03
CA ASP A 15 17.97 14.82 15.72
C ASP A 15 17.19 15.40 14.53
N PRO A 16 15.99 15.97 14.77
CA PRO A 16 14.99 16.20 13.74
C PRO A 16 15.38 17.26 12.69
N ASP A 17 16.19 18.26 13.06
CA ASP A 17 16.64 19.36 12.19
C ASP A 17 15.55 19.83 11.21
N LEU A 18 14.45 20.38 11.74
CA LEU A 18 13.24 20.64 10.95
C LEU A 18 13.43 21.85 10.02
N GLY A 19 14.09 21.61 8.90
CA GLY A 19 14.57 22.67 8.00
C GLY A 19 15.86 23.24 8.54
N ASN A 20 15.78 24.16 9.50
CA ASN A 20 16.92 24.77 10.15
C ASN A 20 16.96 24.41 11.64
N ALA A 21 17.96 23.63 12.03
CA ALA A 21 18.20 23.26 13.43
C ALA A 21 18.15 24.44 14.42
N GLY A 22 18.51 25.66 13.98
CA GLY A 22 18.52 26.86 14.81
C GLY A 22 17.16 27.37 15.30
N ASP A 23 16.06 26.90 14.73
CA ASP A 23 14.70 27.34 15.08
C ASP A 23 13.79 26.21 15.58
N ASP A 24 14.36 25.10 16.02
CA ASP A 24 13.59 23.95 16.52
C ASP A 24 13.17 24.08 18.00
N PHE A 25 11.96 23.58 18.27
CA PHE A 25 11.42 23.21 19.57
C PHE A 25 10.94 21.77 19.56
N VAL A 26 10.93 21.11 20.72
CA VAL A 26 10.47 19.71 20.86
C VAL A 26 9.49 19.55 22.01
N GLY A 27 8.57 18.59 21.89
CA GLY A 27 7.62 18.25 22.95
C GLY A 27 6.99 16.89 22.73
N CYS A 28 6.03 16.54 23.59
CA CYS A 28 5.32 15.27 23.45
C CYS A 28 3.83 15.38 23.83
N ASP A 29 3.04 14.42 23.36
CA ASP A 29 1.67 14.18 23.78
C ASP A 29 1.61 12.78 24.42
N THR A 30 1.50 12.76 25.75
CA THR A 30 1.50 11.52 26.53
C THR A 30 0.25 10.66 26.32
N THR A 31 -0.83 11.22 25.77
CA THR A 31 -2.06 10.47 25.51
C THR A 31 -1.96 9.70 24.19
N LEU A 32 -1.24 10.28 23.22
CA LEU A 32 -1.04 9.72 21.90
C LEU A 32 0.25 8.89 21.77
N SER A 33 1.10 8.84 22.80
CA SER A 33 2.46 8.27 22.70
C SER A 33 3.36 8.97 21.66
N LEU A 34 3.03 10.22 21.33
CA LEU A 34 3.65 11.02 20.26
C LEU A 34 4.74 11.97 20.80
N GLY A 35 5.94 11.91 20.24
CA GLY A 35 6.99 12.92 20.37
C GLY A 35 7.07 13.77 19.10
N TYR A 36 7.34 15.07 19.20
CA TYR A 36 7.32 15.95 18.02
C TYR A 36 8.34 17.10 18.07
N CYS A 37 8.68 17.59 16.88
CA CYS A 37 9.48 18.79 16.60
C CYS A 37 8.65 19.81 15.81
N TYR A 38 8.82 21.10 16.10
CA TYR A 38 8.15 22.22 15.42
C TYR A 38 9.02 23.48 15.43
N ASN A 39 8.88 24.35 14.44
CA ASN A 39 9.69 25.57 14.34
C ASN A 39 9.14 26.73 15.17
N ASP A 40 10.06 27.57 15.65
CA ASP A 40 9.81 28.93 16.14
C ASP A 40 9.50 29.88 14.98
N GLY A 41 8.30 29.76 14.41
CA GLY A 41 7.84 30.60 13.32
C GLY A 41 8.28 30.12 11.94
N ALA A 42 8.65 31.06 11.08
CA ALA A 42 8.92 30.79 9.67
C ALA A 42 10.29 30.15 9.45
N ASP A 43 10.33 29.13 8.59
CA ASP A 43 11.56 28.45 8.19
C ASP A 43 12.00 28.85 6.77
N ASN A 44 13.31 28.82 6.51
CA ASN A 44 13.86 29.19 5.20
C ASN A 44 13.59 28.15 4.10
N SER A 45 13.40 26.89 4.48
CA SER A 45 13.12 25.77 3.57
C SER A 45 11.62 25.55 3.39
N TYR A 46 10.85 25.69 4.48
CA TYR A 46 9.41 25.39 4.50
C TYR A 46 8.48 26.62 4.48
N GLY A 47 9.04 27.83 4.53
CA GLY A 47 8.27 29.06 4.46
C GLY A 47 7.60 29.45 5.78
N SER A 48 6.55 30.28 5.70
CA SER A 48 5.92 30.88 6.88
C SER A 48 5.10 29.91 7.74
N ALA A 49 4.73 28.77 7.18
CA ALA A 49 3.92 27.74 7.84
C ALA A 49 4.72 26.43 7.86
N ALA A 50 5.82 26.41 8.60
CA ALA A 50 6.66 25.22 8.68
C ALA A 50 5.83 23.99 9.14
N PRO A 51 6.09 22.79 8.60
CA PRO A 51 5.46 21.57 9.08
C PRO A 51 5.86 21.29 10.54
N ALA A 52 5.19 20.32 11.17
CA ALA A 52 5.65 19.67 12.38
C ALA A 52 6.03 18.22 12.04
N LEU A 53 7.06 17.69 12.70
CA LEU A 53 7.55 16.32 12.54
C LEU A 53 7.23 15.53 13.81
N GLY A 54 6.59 14.38 13.67
CA GLY A 54 6.13 13.51 14.76
C GLY A 54 6.71 12.11 14.70
N TYR A 55 6.85 11.50 15.87
CA TYR A 55 7.34 10.16 16.10
C TYR A 55 6.41 9.49 17.11
N ASP A 56 5.83 8.35 16.75
CA ASP A 56 4.88 7.64 17.62
C ASP A 56 5.21 6.14 17.69
N PHE A 57 5.01 5.54 18.87
CA PHE A 57 5.05 4.11 19.06
C PHE A 57 3.67 3.48 18.80
N PHE A 58 3.40 3.11 17.54
CA PHE A 58 2.19 2.34 17.21
C PHE A 58 2.05 1.05 18.02
N GLN A 59 3.19 0.42 18.35
CA GLN A 59 3.23 -0.73 19.24
C GLN A 59 4.59 -0.87 19.92
N ALA A 60 4.58 -1.12 21.23
CA ALA A 60 5.71 -1.70 21.94
C ALA A 60 5.24 -2.94 22.72
N ALA A 61 5.32 -4.10 22.09
CA ALA A 61 4.97 -5.37 22.70
C ALA A 61 6.22 -5.99 23.34
N VAL A 62 6.21 -6.08 24.66
CA VAL A 62 7.35 -6.57 25.46
C VAL A 62 6.93 -7.76 26.33
N PRO A 63 7.88 -8.53 26.88
CA PRO A 63 7.56 -9.56 27.87
C PRO A 63 6.76 -9.00 29.05
N GLY A 64 5.67 -9.69 29.39
CA GLY A 64 4.76 -9.32 30.47
C GLY A 64 4.43 -10.50 31.37
N SER A 65 3.35 -10.37 32.12
CA SER A 65 2.80 -11.44 32.94
C SER A 65 2.07 -12.48 32.08
N ALA A 66 1.92 -13.71 32.60
CA ALA A 66 1.20 -14.78 31.90
C ALA A 66 -0.29 -14.48 31.62
N THR A 67 -0.86 -13.45 32.26
CA THR A 67 -2.24 -13.00 32.02
C THR A 67 -2.35 -11.93 30.94
N ASP A 68 -1.24 -11.32 30.54
CA ASP A 68 -1.24 -10.28 29.51
C ASP A 68 -1.39 -10.92 28.13
N THR A 69 -2.01 -10.19 27.20
CA THR A 69 -2.12 -10.61 25.80
C THR A 69 -2.09 -9.37 24.94
N THR A 70 -1.11 -9.33 24.02
CA THR A 70 -0.87 -8.17 23.15
C THR A 70 -0.67 -8.65 21.72
N PHE A 71 -1.07 -7.85 20.74
CA PHE A 71 -0.75 -8.12 19.34
C PHE A 71 0.77 -7.96 19.13
N ALA A 72 1.41 -8.92 18.48
CA ALA A 72 2.82 -8.88 18.10
C ALA A 72 3.11 -9.93 17.04
N PHE A 73 4.06 -9.68 16.14
CA PHE A 73 4.48 -10.61 15.10
C PHE A 73 3.31 -11.16 14.27
N GLY A 74 2.34 -10.29 13.96
CA GLY A 74 1.17 -10.62 13.14
C GLY A 74 0.02 -11.35 13.87
N LYS A 75 0.07 -11.52 15.20
CA LYS A 75 -0.98 -12.24 15.96
C LYS A 75 -1.08 -11.78 17.41
N SER A 76 -2.18 -12.08 18.11
CA SER A 76 -2.24 -11.91 19.57
C SER A 76 -1.43 -12.98 20.30
N ILE A 77 -0.52 -12.56 21.20
CA ILE A 77 0.41 -13.42 21.93
C ILE A 77 0.17 -13.27 23.44
N PRO A 78 -0.24 -14.35 24.14
CA PRO A 78 -0.28 -14.39 25.60
C PRO A 78 1.12 -14.28 26.22
N GLY A 79 1.24 -13.61 27.37
CA GLY A 79 2.53 -13.37 28.03
C GLY A 79 3.24 -12.11 27.57
N MET A 80 2.68 -11.35 26.62
CA MET A 80 3.20 -10.06 26.18
C MET A 80 2.27 -8.92 26.61
N GLN A 81 2.87 -7.80 27.02
CA GLN A 81 2.18 -6.57 27.38
C GLN A 81 2.50 -5.46 26.37
N LYS A 82 1.51 -4.61 26.07
CA LYS A 82 1.71 -3.35 25.35
C LYS A 82 2.23 -2.32 26.33
N LEU A 83 3.32 -1.64 25.99
CA LEU A 83 3.75 -0.43 26.68
C LEU A 83 3.41 0.78 25.81
N GLU A 84 2.94 1.83 26.47
CA GLU A 84 2.87 3.19 25.92
C GLU A 84 4.18 3.94 26.21
N MET A 85 4.33 5.14 25.65
CA MET A 85 5.48 6.01 25.95
C MET A 85 5.63 6.21 27.46
N SER A 86 6.79 5.85 28.01
CA SER A 86 7.06 5.88 29.46
C SER A 86 7.99 7.02 29.89
N SER A 87 8.71 7.62 28.95
CA SER A 87 9.46 8.86 29.14
C SER A 87 9.69 9.58 27.82
N PHE A 88 9.81 10.90 27.90
CA PHE A 88 10.25 11.75 26.79
C PHE A 88 11.25 12.76 27.35
N THR A 89 12.47 12.75 26.82
CA THR A 89 13.55 13.63 27.27
C THR A 89 14.14 14.40 26.10
N LYS A 90 14.68 15.58 26.37
CA LYS A 90 15.41 16.40 25.41
C LYS A 90 16.84 16.66 25.85
N TYR A 91 17.69 16.97 24.88
CA TYR A 91 18.95 17.66 25.07
C TYR A 91 19.26 18.54 23.86
N ILE A 92 20.12 19.53 24.07
CA ILE A 92 20.33 20.71 23.24
C ILE A 92 21.83 20.79 22.94
N ASN A 93 22.16 21.00 21.66
CA ASN A 93 23.55 21.11 21.24
C ASN A 93 24.26 22.27 21.97
N GLY A 94 25.36 21.98 22.65
CA GLY A 94 26.19 22.99 23.32
C GLY A 94 25.64 23.59 24.61
N ASP A 95 24.47 23.18 25.09
CA ASP A 95 23.97 23.58 26.41
C ASP A 95 24.85 22.98 27.53
N PRO A 96 25.10 23.66 28.67
CA PRO A 96 25.92 23.11 29.75
C PRO A 96 25.19 22.09 30.64
N VAL A 97 23.86 22.06 30.64
CA VAL A 97 23.02 21.24 31.52
C VAL A 97 22.30 20.15 30.73
N PHE A 98 21.56 20.54 29.70
CA PHE A 98 20.76 19.68 28.83
C PHE A 98 21.58 19.29 27.61
N THR A 99 22.65 18.53 27.79
CA THR A 99 23.62 18.24 26.72
C THR A 99 23.73 16.76 26.42
N ASP A 100 24.39 16.43 25.31
CA ASP A 100 24.59 15.08 24.83
C ASP A 100 25.21 14.15 25.90
N PRO A 101 24.74 12.90 25.99
CA PRO A 101 25.36 11.90 26.84
C PRO A 101 26.73 11.47 26.28
N ASN A 102 27.69 11.22 27.16
CA ASN A 102 29.06 10.84 26.83
C ASN A 102 29.33 9.35 27.08
N ASP A 103 28.44 8.68 27.81
CA ASP A 103 28.54 7.27 28.15
C ASP A 103 27.16 6.61 28.30
N SER A 104 27.17 5.31 28.54
CA SER A 104 25.96 4.49 28.67
C SER A 104 25.13 4.80 29.91
N GLU A 105 25.73 5.29 31.00
CA GLU A 105 24.98 5.64 32.22
C GLU A 105 24.22 6.94 32.01
N GLU A 106 24.86 7.94 31.39
CA GLU A 106 24.22 9.20 31.00
C GLU A 106 23.07 8.95 30.00
N ALA A 107 23.27 8.08 29.01
CA ALA A 107 22.23 7.69 28.06
C ALA A 107 21.08 6.95 28.76
N TYR A 108 21.37 6.00 29.65
CA TYR A 108 20.37 5.27 30.42
C TYR A 108 19.54 6.20 31.33
N ASN A 109 20.17 7.23 31.91
CA ASN A 109 19.46 8.25 32.68
C ASN A 109 18.43 8.98 31.80
N TYR A 110 18.80 9.42 30.59
CA TYR A 110 17.86 10.00 29.63
C TYR A 110 16.73 9.03 29.28
N MET A 111 17.04 7.76 28.96
CA MET A 111 16.02 6.75 28.67
C MET A 111 15.02 6.57 29.82
N SER A 112 15.49 6.67 31.07
CA SER A 112 14.66 6.55 32.28
C SER A 112 13.82 7.79 32.63
N GLY A 113 13.90 8.87 31.83
CA GLY A 113 13.19 10.13 32.07
C GLY A 113 13.94 11.11 32.97
N LYS A 114 15.27 11.06 33.03
CA LYS A 114 16.13 11.92 33.86
C LYS A 114 17.13 12.68 33.02
N MET A 115 17.69 13.76 33.55
CA MET A 115 18.85 14.42 32.94
C MET A 115 20.08 13.50 33.02
N LYS A 116 21.11 13.77 32.20
CA LYS A 116 22.31 12.92 32.15
C LYS A 116 22.98 12.66 33.51
N ASN A 117 22.91 13.63 34.42
CA ASN A 117 23.47 13.54 35.77
C ASN A 117 22.60 12.74 36.77
N GLY A 118 21.49 12.16 36.30
CA GLY A 118 20.55 11.37 37.09
C GLY A 118 19.53 12.19 37.89
N LEU A 119 19.55 13.51 37.80
CA LEU A 119 18.52 14.38 38.41
C LEU A 119 17.25 14.40 37.54
N PRO A 120 16.07 14.61 38.13
CA PRO A 120 14.82 14.71 37.39
C PRO A 120 14.79 15.96 36.51
N PHE A 121 14.04 15.90 35.41
CA PHE A 121 13.58 17.13 34.76
C PHE A 121 12.51 17.77 35.65
N VAL A 122 12.55 19.09 35.80
CA VAL A 122 11.60 19.85 36.61
C VAL A 122 10.75 20.68 35.67
N ASN A 123 9.44 20.48 35.74
CA ASN A 123 8.47 21.29 35.02
C ASN A 123 8.52 22.72 35.58
N SER A 124 8.85 23.71 34.76
CA SER A 124 9.06 25.08 35.21
C SER A 124 7.77 25.80 35.61
N ALA A 125 6.62 25.42 35.04
CA ALA A 125 5.32 25.94 35.41
C ALA A 125 4.89 25.47 36.83
N THR A 126 5.17 24.21 37.18
CA THR A 126 4.67 23.61 38.44
C THR A 126 5.74 23.41 39.52
N GLY A 127 7.01 23.42 39.15
CA GLY A 127 8.15 23.07 40.01
C GLY A 127 8.21 21.59 40.38
N LEU A 128 7.44 20.73 39.70
CA LEU A 128 7.39 19.28 39.97
C LEU A 128 8.26 18.48 39.01
N ASP A 129 8.79 17.36 39.50
CA ASP A 129 9.55 16.41 38.69
C ASP A 129 8.64 15.80 37.60
N SER A 130 9.16 15.70 36.38
CA SER A 130 8.50 15.03 35.25
C SER A 130 9.45 14.13 34.48
N LYS A 131 8.92 13.03 33.94
CA LYS A 131 9.61 12.17 32.97
C LYS A 131 9.25 12.50 31.52
N PHE A 132 8.28 13.40 31.33
CA PHE A 132 7.78 13.84 30.04
C PHE A 132 8.04 15.33 29.95
N VAL A 133 9.13 15.68 29.27
CA VAL A 133 9.52 17.07 29.07
C VAL A 133 8.61 17.68 28.01
N HIS A 134 8.02 18.84 28.32
CA HIS A 134 7.16 19.61 27.41
C HIS A 134 5.94 18.85 26.91
N ALA A 135 5.18 18.29 27.86
CA ALA A 135 3.99 17.49 27.58
C ALA A 135 2.72 18.32 27.26
N CYS A 136 2.79 19.65 27.37
CA CYS A 136 1.65 20.50 27.02
C CYS A 136 1.60 20.75 25.50
N ASP A 137 0.41 21.02 24.97
CA ASP A 137 0.24 21.46 23.58
C ASP A 137 0.68 22.93 23.44
N PRO A 138 1.65 23.25 22.56
CA PRO A 138 2.11 24.62 22.35
C PRO A 138 1.02 25.60 21.88
N ASN A 139 -0.10 25.13 21.32
CA ASN A 139 -1.26 25.97 21.02
C ASN A 139 -1.94 26.52 22.30
N GLY A 140 -1.70 25.87 23.44
CA GLY A 140 -2.20 26.29 24.75
C GLY A 140 -1.27 27.24 25.50
N ASN A 141 -0.03 27.43 25.04
CA ASN A 141 0.93 28.33 25.68
C ASN A 141 0.58 29.79 25.36
N VAL A 142 0.27 30.58 26.38
CA VAL A 142 -0.07 32.00 26.28
C VAL A 142 1.12 32.87 26.72
N ASP A 143 1.82 32.46 27.76
CA ASP A 143 3.05 33.06 28.27
C ASP A 143 3.83 32.07 29.15
N GLY A 144 5.11 32.36 29.43
CA GLY A 144 5.95 31.47 30.26
C GLY A 144 5.59 31.42 31.76
N ASN A 145 4.40 31.85 32.14
CA ASN A 145 3.88 31.84 33.50
C ASN A 145 2.53 31.11 33.62
N ASP A 146 2.05 30.49 32.55
CA ASP A 146 0.85 29.67 32.57
C ASP A 146 1.13 28.23 33.06
N ASP A 147 0.09 27.40 33.10
CA ASP A 147 0.19 26.00 33.53
C ASP A 147 0.63 25.07 32.37
N CYS A 148 0.98 25.62 31.20
CA CYS A 148 1.28 24.89 29.97
C CYS A 148 2.78 24.83 29.70
N TRP A 149 3.45 23.84 30.30
CA TRP A 149 4.90 23.69 30.15
C TRP A 149 5.31 23.22 28.74
N VAL A 150 5.99 24.10 28.00
CA VAL A 150 6.54 23.85 26.67
C VAL A 150 7.98 24.35 26.52
N ASP A 151 8.64 24.00 25.42
CA ASP A 151 10.08 24.24 25.25
C ASP A 151 10.49 25.70 25.28
N SER A 152 9.67 26.57 24.69
CA SER A 152 9.90 28.00 24.64
C SER A 152 9.93 28.68 26.01
N ASP A 153 9.37 28.05 27.05
CA ASP A 153 9.35 28.63 28.40
C ASP A 153 10.73 28.55 29.07
N ASP A 154 11.47 27.49 28.75
CA ASP A 154 12.75 27.19 29.39
C ASP A 154 13.95 27.61 28.54
N HIS A 155 13.84 27.51 27.21
CA HIS A 155 14.96 27.74 26.30
C HIS A 155 14.50 28.44 25.02
N ALA A 156 15.34 29.33 24.49
CA ALA A 156 15.18 29.83 23.12
C ALA A 156 15.34 28.67 22.11
N SER A 157 14.69 28.78 20.96
CA SER A 157 14.78 27.79 19.87
C SER A 157 16.23 27.47 19.48
N GLY A 158 16.45 26.30 18.90
CA GLY A 158 17.79 25.87 18.51
C GLY A 158 17.93 24.36 18.45
N ASP A 159 19.12 23.91 18.11
CA ASP A 159 19.40 22.51 17.76
C ASP A 159 18.99 21.53 18.88
N ARG A 160 17.85 20.86 18.67
CA ARG A 160 17.21 19.94 19.62
C ARG A 160 17.47 18.51 19.24
N ARG A 161 17.70 17.69 20.26
CA ARG A 161 17.58 16.23 20.21
C ARG A 161 16.55 15.79 21.22
N PHE A 162 15.82 14.75 20.89
CA PHE A 162 14.95 14.11 21.87
C PHE A 162 15.06 12.59 21.83
N LEU A 163 14.63 12.00 22.94
CA LEU A 163 14.61 10.57 23.16
C LEU A 163 13.27 10.18 23.75
N MET A 164 12.51 9.41 22.97
CA MET A 164 11.19 8.90 23.34
C MET A 164 11.31 7.43 23.70
N ASN A 165 10.85 7.00 24.88
CA ASN A 165 11.19 5.68 25.40
C ASN A 165 9.97 4.87 25.88
N VAL A 166 10.13 3.56 25.86
CA VAL A 166 9.26 2.56 26.50
C VAL A 166 10.09 1.74 27.49
N GLY A 167 9.50 1.45 28.66
CA GLY A 167 10.15 0.72 29.75
C GLY A 167 9.93 1.37 31.12
N PRO A 168 10.51 0.83 32.21
CA PRO A 168 11.38 -0.35 32.21
C PRO A 168 10.58 -1.65 32.04
N PHE A 169 11.22 -2.67 31.48
CA PHE A 169 10.74 -4.06 31.53
C PHE A 169 11.91 -5.04 31.67
N ASP A 170 11.64 -6.25 32.14
CA ASP A 170 12.66 -7.30 32.22
C ASP A 170 12.68 -8.10 30.92
N PHE A 171 13.88 -8.39 30.41
CA PHE A 171 14.10 -9.13 29.17
C PHE A 171 15.01 -10.33 29.43
N SER A 172 14.39 -11.50 29.56
CA SER A 172 15.05 -12.76 29.90
C SER A 172 15.66 -13.44 28.66
N ASP A 173 16.53 -14.43 28.89
CA ASP A 173 17.06 -15.22 27.77
C ASP A 173 15.94 -16.02 27.09
N GLY A 174 15.85 -15.86 25.76
CA GLY A 174 14.81 -16.49 24.94
C GLY A 174 13.56 -15.64 24.75
N ASP A 175 13.47 -14.49 25.41
CA ASP A 175 12.37 -13.54 25.19
C ASP A 175 12.48 -12.87 23.81
N SER A 176 11.31 -12.43 23.33
CA SER A 176 11.16 -11.62 22.12
C SER A 176 10.35 -10.37 22.47
N LEU A 177 10.63 -9.29 21.74
CA LEU A 177 9.86 -8.05 21.78
C LEU A 177 9.64 -7.55 20.35
N GLU A 178 8.58 -6.78 20.13
CA GLU A 178 8.31 -6.10 18.86
C GLU A 178 8.01 -4.64 19.14
N VAL A 179 8.73 -3.74 18.46
CA VAL A 179 8.44 -2.31 18.44
C VAL A 179 8.09 -1.93 17.00
N VAL A 180 6.94 -1.31 16.84
CA VAL A 180 6.53 -0.64 15.62
C VAL A 180 6.37 0.84 15.94
N PHE A 181 6.98 1.67 15.12
CA PHE A 181 6.90 3.12 15.25
C PHE A 181 6.66 3.78 13.91
N GLY A 182 6.04 4.95 13.94
CA GLY A 182 5.83 5.83 12.81
C GLY A 182 6.71 7.07 12.92
N ILE A 183 7.15 7.58 11.77
CA ILE A 183 7.63 8.96 11.63
C ILE A 183 6.72 9.63 10.63
N MET A 184 6.22 10.79 10.97
CA MET A 184 5.18 11.47 10.22
C MET A 184 5.36 12.97 10.25
N HIS A 185 4.78 13.65 9.27
CA HIS A 185 4.78 15.12 9.27
C HIS A 185 3.40 15.62 8.87
N ALA A 186 3.08 16.83 9.31
CA ALA A 186 1.88 17.54 8.89
C ALA A 186 2.18 19.03 8.81
N GLN A 187 1.53 19.72 7.87
CA GLN A 187 1.71 21.16 7.67
C GLN A 187 0.36 21.86 7.74
N GLY A 188 0.20 22.75 8.71
CA GLY A 188 -0.99 23.56 8.94
C GLY A 188 -0.89 24.95 8.34
N ALA A 189 -1.77 25.84 8.79
CA ALA A 189 -1.77 27.24 8.40
C ALA A 189 -0.58 28.04 8.96
N ASP A 190 0.03 27.55 10.03
CA ASP A 190 1.18 28.10 10.75
C ASP A 190 1.85 26.95 11.55
N PRO A 191 3.07 27.15 12.12
CA PRO A 191 3.79 26.09 12.81
C PRO A 191 3.04 25.47 14.01
N LEU A 192 2.23 26.24 14.73
CA LEU A 192 1.44 25.72 15.86
C LEU A 192 0.24 24.91 15.37
N ASN A 193 -0.42 25.38 14.31
CA ASN A 193 -1.47 24.63 13.64
C ASN A 193 -0.95 23.34 12.99
N SER A 194 0.31 23.30 12.55
CA SER A 194 0.97 22.07 12.08
C SER A 194 0.98 20.98 13.15
N ILE A 195 1.14 21.32 14.45
CA ILE A 195 1.03 20.36 15.56
C ILE A 195 -0.39 19.83 15.69
N THR A 196 -1.41 20.70 15.55
CA THR A 196 -2.81 20.27 15.59
C THR A 196 -3.11 19.25 14.49
N LEU A 197 -2.61 19.48 13.27
CA LEU A 197 -2.77 18.53 12.17
C LEU A 197 -1.92 17.27 12.37
N LEU A 198 -0.71 17.38 12.93
CA LEU A 198 0.16 16.24 13.21
C LEU A 198 -0.54 15.23 14.11
N LYS A 199 -1.23 15.69 15.16
CA LYS A 199 -2.03 14.83 16.05
C LYS A 199 -3.20 14.14 15.35
N GLN A 200 -3.76 14.74 14.30
CA GLN A 200 -4.81 14.10 13.49
C GLN A 200 -4.21 13.02 12.58
N VAL A 201 -3.08 13.32 11.93
CA VAL A 201 -2.36 12.34 11.10
C VAL A 201 -1.90 11.17 11.97
N ASP A 202 -1.45 11.44 13.21
CA ASP A 202 -1.08 10.45 14.22
C ASP A 202 -2.20 9.45 14.50
N GLY A 203 -3.39 9.96 14.86
CA GLY A 203 -4.57 9.10 15.05
C GLY A 203 -4.94 8.26 13.82
N LEU A 204 -4.80 8.82 12.60
CA LEU A 204 -5.03 8.08 11.36
C LEU A 204 -3.98 6.99 11.13
N ALA A 205 -2.71 7.27 11.44
CA ALA A 205 -1.62 6.32 11.26
C ALA A 205 -1.68 5.18 12.30
N GLN A 206 -2.00 5.50 13.56
CA GLN A 206 -2.28 4.51 14.59
C GLN A 206 -3.46 3.62 14.19
N LEU A 207 -4.56 4.21 13.68
CA LEU A 207 -5.71 3.45 13.21
C LEU A 207 -5.33 2.54 12.02
N ALA A 208 -4.57 3.06 11.04
CA ALA A 208 -4.08 2.27 9.92
C ALA A 208 -3.23 1.07 10.38
N TYR A 209 -2.40 1.26 11.40
CA TYR A 209 -1.66 0.18 12.01
C TYR A 209 -2.58 -0.82 12.74
N ASP A 210 -3.54 -0.34 13.53
CA ASP A 210 -4.46 -1.17 14.32
C ASP A 210 -5.35 -2.06 13.42
N ILE A 211 -5.72 -1.56 12.23
CA ILE A 211 -6.43 -2.34 11.21
C ILE A 211 -5.48 -3.15 10.31
N GLN A 212 -4.20 -3.24 10.66
CA GLN A 212 -3.16 -3.99 9.92
C GLN A 212 -2.98 -3.55 8.47
N PHE A 213 -3.16 -2.25 8.19
CA PHE A 213 -3.18 -1.69 6.85
C PHE A 213 -4.17 -2.41 5.92
N ALA A 214 -5.32 -2.84 6.46
CA ALA A 214 -6.46 -3.30 5.67
C ALA A 214 -7.12 -2.13 4.92
N LEU A 215 -6.33 -1.49 4.04
CA LEU A 215 -6.74 -0.38 3.21
C LEU A 215 -7.83 -0.84 2.23
N PRO A 216 -8.73 0.05 1.81
CA PRO A 216 -9.77 -0.26 0.85
C PRO A 216 -9.16 -0.86 -0.43
N ALA A 217 -9.64 -2.03 -0.83
CA ALA A 217 -9.21 -2.65 -2.09
C ALA A 217 -9.60 -1.76 -3.27
N THR A 218 -8.73 -1.61 -4.26
CA THR A 218 -9.07 -0.91 -5.51
C THR A 218 -10.06 -1.72 -6.36
N PRO A 219 -10.79 -1.10 -7.31
CA PRO A 219 -11.58 -1.85 -8.28
C PRO A 219 -10.73 -2.85 -9.06
N GLY A 220 -11.29 -4.00 -9.40
CA GLY A 220 -10.63 -4.95 -10.30
C GLY A 220 -10.58 -4.43 -11.75
N ALA A 221 -9.85 -5.12 -12.62
CA ALA A 221 -9.87 -4.81 -14.05
C ALA A 221 -11.15 -5.37 -14.71
N PRO A 222 -11.84 -4.61 -15.57
CA PRO A 222 -12.88 -5.16 -16.43
C PRO A 222 -12.25 -6.02 -17.52
N LEU A 223 -12.95 -7.07 -17.98
CA LEU A 223 -12.50 -7.86 -19.12
C LEU A 223 -12.70 -7.04 -20.41
N VAL A 224 -11.62 -6.73 -21.12
CA VAL A 224 -11.64 -5.93 -22.35
C VAL A 224 -11.53 -6.84 -23.57
N GLU A 225 -12.43 -6.65 -24.52
CA GLU A 225 -12.38 -7.22 -25.86
C GLU A 225 -12.24 -6.10 -26.90
N TYR A 226 -11.70 -6.42 -28.07
CA TYR A 226 -11.55 -5.46 -29.13
C TYR A 226 -11.81 -6.04 -30.53
N THR A 227 -12.22 -5.16 -31.44
CA THR A 227 -12.26 -5.43 -32.88
C THR A 227 -11.66 -4.25 -33.62
N THR A 228 -11.11 -4.49 -34.80
CA THR A 228 -10.52 -3.43 -35.63
C THR A 228 -11.12 -3.43 -37.02
N GLN A 229 -11.29 -2.25 -37.59
CA GLN A 229 -11.73 -2.06 -38.97
C GLN A 229 -10.90 -0.97 -39.62
N CYS A 230 -10.31 -1.25 -40.78
CA CYS A 230 -9.64 -0.26 -41.60
C CYS A 230 -10.33 -0.16 -42.95
N VAL A 231 -10.48 1.06 -43.46
CA VAL A 231 -11.07 1.34 -44.76
C VAL A 231 -9.97 1.79 -45.71
N ASP A 232 -9.59 0.91 -46.65
CA ASP A 232 -8.50 1.15 -47.60
C ASP A 232 -8.69 2.44 -48.41
N SER A 233 -9.93 2.69 -48.87
CA SER A 233 -10.24 3.86 -49.70
C SER A 233 -9.99 5.21 -49.03
N THR A 234 -9.95 5.24 -47.71
CA THR A 234 -9.74 6.46 -46.90
C THR A 234 -8.49 6.39 -46.04
N ALA A 235 -7.77 5.26 -46.02
CA ALA A 235 -6.65 4.98 -45.11
C ALA A 235 -6.98 5.30 -43.64
N THR A 236 -8.23 5.05 -43.23
CA THR A 236 -8.69 5.31 -41.86
C THR A 236 -8.96 3.99 -41.15
N CYS A 237 -8.38 3.84 -39.97
CA CYS A 237 -8.65 2.72 -39.07
C CYS A 237 -9.48 3.12 -37.85
N GLU A 238 -10.19 2.15 -37.31
CA GLU A 238 -11.07 2.24 -36.16
C GLU A 238 -10.83 1.03 -35.26
N ILE A 239 -10.60 1.28 -33.97
CA ILE A 239 -10.53 0.27 -32.93
C ILE A 239 -11.80 0.40 -32.10
N ASN A 240 -12.58 -0.67 -32.00
CA ASN A 240 -13.73 -0.74 -31.11
C ASN A 240 -13.34 -1.57 -29.90
N LEU A 241 -13.32 -0.93 -28.73
CA LEU A 241 -13.15 -1.62 -27.45
C LEU A 241 -14.54 -1.88 -26.86
N SER A 242 -14.70 -3.03 -26.22
CA SER A 242 -15.85 -3.34 -25.37
C SER A 242 -15.40 -4.03 -24.09
N TRP A 243 -16.14 -3.87 -23.01
CA TRP A 243 -15.79 -4.48 -21.73
C TRP A 243 -17.01 -4.94 -20.94
N ASP A 244 -16.77 -5.85 -19.99
CA ASP A 244 -17.81 -6.37 -19.12
C ASP A 244 -18.28 -5.36 -18.06
N SER A 245 -19.32 -5.74 -17.31
CA SER A 245 -19.88 -4.92 -16.22
C SER A 245 -19.42 -5.37 -14.83
N ALA A 246 -18.34 -6.16 -14.72
CA ALA A 246 -17.99 -6.85 -13.47
C ALA A 246 -17.70 -5.87 -12.32
N GLN A 247 -17.17 -4.69 -12.64
CA GLN A 247 -16.79 -3.67 -11.67
C GLN A 247 -17.92 -2.72 -11.27
N GLU A 248 -19.09 -2.78 -11.92
CA GLU A 248 -20.17 -1.82 -11.64
C GLU A 248 -20.83 -2.02 -10.26
N SER A 249 -20.61 -3.18 -9.64
CA SER A 249 -21.01 -3.50 -8.27
C SER A 249 -19.88 -3.32 -7.25
N TYR A 250 -18.73 -2.77 -7.65
CA TYR A 250 -17.61 -2.58 -6.75
C TYR A 250 -17.99 -1.68 -5.56
N THR A 251 -17.65 -2.18 -4.37
CA THR A 251 -17.68 -1.43 -3.12
C THR A 251 -16.48 -1.87 -2.27
N ALA A 252 -15.81 -0.94 -1.59
CA ALA A 252 -14.77 -1.26 -0.61
C ALA A 252 -15.02 -0.45 0.67
N ALA A 253 -15.06 -1.14 1.81
CA ALA A 253 -15.18 -0.48 3.11
C ALA A 253 -13.91 0.32 3.41
N ASP A 254 -14.10 1.48 4.02
CA ASP A 254 -13.05 2.41 4.41
C ASP A 254 -13.21 2.74 5.89
N GLU A 255 -12.42 2.02 6.70
CA GLU A 255 -12.43 2.15 8.16
C GLU A 255 -11.61 3.36 8.63
N LEU A 256 -10.75 3.92 7.76
CA LEU A 256 -9.92 5.08 8.09
C LEU A 256 -10.73 6.37 8.02
N ASP A 257 -11.42 6.56 6.90
CA ASP A 257 -12.20 7.76 6.68
C ASP A 257 -13.60 7.56 7.24
N ARG A 258 -13.89 8.26 8.34
CA ARG A 258 -15.16 8.12 9.07
C ARG A 258 -16.02 9.36 8.91
N LYS A 259 -17.31 9.16 8.67
CA LYS A 259 -18.29 10.24 8.54
C LYS A 259 -18.96 10.49 9.90
N PRO A 260 -19.05 11.74 10.38
CA PRO A 260 -19.76 12.05 11.62
C PRO A 260 -21.25 11.68 11.53
N THR A 261 -21.77 10.90 12.47
CA THR A 261 -23.17 10.46 12.50
C THR A 261 -24.02 11.09 13.59
N SER A 262 -23.46 11.42 14.75
CA SER A 262 -24.15 12.23 15.75
C SER A 262 -23.20 12.74 16.84
N THR A 263 -23.56 13.88 17.44
CA THR A 263 -22.90 14.40 18.63
C THR A 263 -23.82 14.12 19.81
N GLU A 264 -23.48 13.13 20.64
CA GLU A 264 -24.16 12.95 21.93
C GLU A 264 -23.33 13.61 23.02
N THR A 265 -23.95 14.56 23.71
CA THR A 265 -23.38 15.21 24.89
C THR A 265 -23.92 14.49 26.12
N SER A 266 -23.07 13.70 26.77
CA SER A 266 -23.38 13.14 28.08
C SER A 266 -22.77 14.02 29.15
N THR A 267 -23.58 14.40 30.15
CA THR A 267 -23.10 15.14 31.32
C THR A 267 -23.23 14.22 32.52
N THR A 268 -22.09 13.82 33.08
CA THR A 268 -22.04 13.06 34.32
C THR A 268 -21.70 14.02 35.45
N THR A 269 -22.61 14.18 36.40
CA THR A 269 -22.39 14.98 37.60
C THR A 269 -22.05 14.06 38.76
N GLN A 270 -20.81 14.13 39.25
CA GLN A 270 -20.42 13.38 40.45
C GLN A 270 -20.82 14.19 41.70
N VAL A 271 -21.69 13.60 42.52
CA VAL A 271 -22.11 14.19 43.81
C VAL A 271 -21.36 13.47 44.92
N VAL A 272 -20.42 14.17 45.56
CA VAL A 272 -19.68 13.63 46.69
C VAL A 272 -20.47 13.90 47.97
N GLN A 273 -20.86 12.82 48.65
CA GLN A 273 -21.44 12.89 49.99
C GLN A 273 -20.36 12.59 51.02
N THR A 274 -19.97 13.61 51.78
CA THR A 274 -19.12 13.44 52.95
C THR A 274 -19.99 13.36 54.20
N THR A 275 -19.80 12.29 54.97
CA THR A 275 -20.45 12.11 56.27
C THR A 275 -19.39 12.25 57.34
N ALA A 276 -19.47 13.34 58.11
CA ALA A 276 -18.60 13.56 59.25
C ALA A 276 -19.38 13.29 60.53
N THR A 277 -18.90 12.31 61.32
CA THR A 277 -19.39 12.09 62.68
C THR A 277 -18.43 12.80 63.62
N ILE A 278 -18.89 13.87 64.26
CA ILE A 278 -18.12 14.53 65.32
C ILE A 278 -18.40 13.74 66.60
N THR A 279 -17.45 12.91 67.01
CA THR A 279 -17.45 12.31 68.35
C THR A 279 -16.93 13.33 69.36
N GLU A 280 -17.78 13.62 70.34
CA GLU A 280 -17.56 14.47 71.51
C GLU A 280 -17.47 15.99 71.27
N THR A 281 -18.58 16.68 71.49
CA THR A 281 -18.57 18.12 71.79
C THR A 281 -18.74 18.31 73.31
N HIS A 282 -17.73 18.85 73.99
CA HIS A 282 -17.81 19.10 75.44
C HIS A 282 -18.40 20.50 75.69
N ILE A 283 -19.59 20.57 76.28
CA ILE A 283 -20.19 21.85 76.70
C ILE A 283 -19.78 22.12 78.16
N TYR A 284 -19.11 23.24 78.40
CA TYR A 284 -18.78 23.70 79.75
C TYR A 284 -19.83 24.71 80.25
N ALA A 285 -20.25 24.56 81.49
CA ALA A 285 -21.13 25.50 82.16
C ALA A 285 -20.47 25.99 83.46
N GLN A 286 -20.53 27.30 83.72
CA GLN A 286 -20.01 27.90 84.94
C GLN A 286 -21.17 28.50 85.74
N TRP A 287 -21.16 28.30 87.06
CA TRP A 287 -22.12 28.94 87.96
C TRP A 287 -21.69 30.39 88.24
N ASN A 288 -22.49 31.36 87.81
CA ASN A 288 -22.21 32.77 88.02
C ASN A 288 -22.78 33.21 89.38
N THR A 289 -21.90 33.37 90.37
CA THR A 289 -22.29 33.69 91.76
C THR A 289 -22.88 35.10 91.93
N SER A 290 -22.66 35.99 90.96
CA SER A 290 -23.18 37.37 90.97
C SER A 290 -24.65 37.43 90.54
N THR A 291 -25.06 36.54 89.64
CA THR A 291 -26.41 36.50 89.04
C THR A 291 -27.23 35.30 89.51
N ASN A 292 -26.60 34.37 90.23
CA ASN A 292 -27.15 33.13 90.76
C ASN A 292 -27.86 32.27 89.69
N LYS A 293 -27.28 32.22 88.49
CA LYS A 293 -27.74 31.43 87.34
C LYS A 293 -26.57 30.66 86.72
N LEU A 294 -26.90 29.61 85.98
CA LEU A 294 -25.96 28.83 85.18
C LEU A 294 -25.81 29.50 83.80
N ASP A 295 -24.60 29.97 83.46
CA ASP A 295 -24.30 30.52 82.13
C ASP A 295 -23.67 29.43 81.24
N THR A 296 -24.22 29.26 80.04
CA THR A 296 -23.71 28.31 79.02
C THR A 296 -22.66 29.00 78.16
N ILE A 297 -21.45 28.45 78.04
CA ILE A 297 -20.40 29.01 77.19
C ILE A 297 -20.37 28.25 75.87
N THR A 298 -20.62 28.93 74.75
CA THR A 298 -20.38 28.40 73.40
C THR A 298 -18.94 28.72 73.00
N TYR A 299 -18.05 27.73 73.13
CA TYR A 299 -16.67 27.59 72.66
C TYR A 299 -15.81 28.84 72.35
N VAL A 300 -14.63 28.91 72.98
CA VAL A 300 -13.43 29.55 72.40
C VAL A 300 -12.21 28.67 72.75
N ALA A 301 -11.30 28.52 71.79
CA ALA A 301 -10.12 27.65 71.84
C ALA A 301 -9.18 27.91 73.03
N ASP A 302 -8.50 26.83 73.45
CA ASP A 302 -7.53 26.69 74.54
C ASP A 302 -6.98 27.98 75.21
N ALA A 303 -7.48 28.26 76.41
CA ALA A 303 -6.76 29.04 77.42
C ALA A 303 -7.01 28.45 78.81
N ILE A 304 -5.94 28.11 79.53
CA ILE A 304 -5.97 27.52 80.87
C ILE A 304 -6.43 28.57 81.89
N TYR A 305 -7.59 28.35 82.55
CA TYR A 305 -8.06 29.18 83.66
C TYR A 305 -7.77 28.51 85.03
N THR A 306 -7.31 29.30 86.00
CA THR A 306 -6.71 28.84 87.27
C THR A 306 -7.68 28.82 88.46
N ASN A 307 -8.91 28.30 88.34
CA ASN A 307 -9.81 28.09 89.50
C ASN A 307 -10.81 26.95 89.28
N PRO A 308 -11.36 26.33 90.35
CA PRO A 308 -11.96 24.99 90.28
C PRO A 308 -13.33 24.99 89.59
N VAL A 309 -13.46 24.19 88.53
CA VAL A 309 -14.69 23.93 87.78
C VAL A 309 -15.15 22.49 88.06
N ILE A 310 -16.45 22.28 88.30
CA ILE A 310 -17.04 20.93 88.52
C ILE A 310 -17.41 20.33 87.15
N TYR A 311 -16.96 19.10 86.89
CA TYR A 311 -17.24 18.35 85.66
C TYR A 311 -18.56 17.57 85.74
N GLY A 312 -19.40 17.72 84.72
CA GLY A 312 -20.53 16.83 84.44
C GLY A 312 -20.84 16.87 82.94
N GLY A 313 -20.25 15.95 82.18
CA GLY A 313 -20.45 15.85 80.73
C GLY A 313 -21.56 14.85 80.38
N ILE A 314 -22.43 15.24 79.44
CA ILE A 314 -23.24 14.29 78.65
C ILE A 314 -22.69 14.38 77.23
N SER A 315 -22.26 13.23 76.69
CA SER A 315 -21.81 13.11 75.31
C SER A 315 -22.97 12.59 74.45
N TYR A 316 -23.14 13.15 73.25
CA TYR A 316 -23.94 12.55 72.18
C TYR A 316 -23.23 12.79 70.85
N ASP A 317 -23.22 11.76 70.01
CA ASP A 317 -22.65 11.84 68.66
C ASP A 317 -23.68 12.50 67.74
N THR A 318 -23.26 13.53 67.01
CA THR A 318 -24.09 14.15 65.97
C THR A 318 -23.39 13.96 64.63
N THR A 319 -24.03 13.23 63.73
CA THR A 319 -23.53 12.99 62.38
C THR A 319 -24.15 14.01 61.43
N TYR A 320 -23.30 14.74 60.70
CA TYR A 320 -23.74 15.64 59.62
C TYR A 320 -23.36 15.03 58.27
N THR A 321 -24.32 14.96 57.36
CA THR A 321 -24.08 14.59 55.96
C THR A 321 -24.30 15.81 55.10
N THR A 322 -23.28 16.24 54.38
CA THR A 322 -23.37 17.30 53.38
C THR A 322 -23.03 16.75 52.00
N ALA A 323 -23.78 17.16 50.99
CA ALA A 323 -23.56 16.77 49.61
C ALA A 323 -23.26 18.02 48.78
N TRP A 324 -22.17 18.00 48.01
CA TRP A 324 -21.84 19.04 47.05
C TRP A 324 -21.42 18.39 45.73
N VAL A 325 -21.58 19.13 44.63
CA VAL A 325 -21.15 18.70 43.30
C VAL A 325 -19.64 18.93 43.21
N ASP A 326 -18.87 17.87 43.01
CA ASP A 326 -17.41 17.90 43.02
C ASP A 326 -16.86 18.18 41.60
N GLU A 327 -17.38 17.43 40.62
CA GLU A 327 -16.98 17.56 39.22
C GLU A 327 -18.17 17.29 38.29
N THR A 328 -18.30 18.10 37.24
CA THR A 328 -19.23 17.87 36.13
C THR A 328 -18.42 17.60 34.89
N THR A 329 -18.36 16.33 34.49
CA THR A 329 -17.63 15.92 33.29
C THR A 329 -18.63 15.88 32.14
N THR A 330 -18.48 16.79 31.18
CA THR A 330 -19.23 16.77 29.92
C THR A 330 -18.41 16.02 28.89
N THR A 331 -18.76 14.77 28.64
CA THR A 331 -18.17 13.98 27.54
C THR A 331 -19.00 14.20 26.29
N THR A 332 -18.34 14.73 25.25
CA THR A 332 -18.91 14.81 23.91
C THR A 332 -18.35 13.62 23.14
N SER A 333 -19.15 12.57 22.98
CA SER A 333 -18.79 11.47 22.09
C SER A 333 -19.37 11.77 20.71
N THR A 334 -18.49 12.01 19.75
CA THR A 334 -18.85 11.96 18.33
C THR A 334 -18.91 10.50 17.92
N SER A 335 -20.09 10.02 17.52
CA SER A 335 -20.17 8.77 16.76
C SER A 335 -19.87 9.10 15.31
N ASP A 336 -19.06 8.26 14.69
CA ASP A 336 -18.68 8.31 13.29
C ASP A 336 -18.81 6.91 12.70
N GLU A 337 -19.27 6.80 11.45
CA GLU A 337 -19.39 5.52 10.76
C GLU A 337 -18.29 5.41 9.71
N ALA A 338 -17.73 4.22 9.55
CA ALA A 338 -16.83 3.91 8.45
C ALA A 338 -17.49 4.26 7.11
N THR A 339 -16.70 4.79 6.19
CA THR A 339 -17.19 5.13 4.85
C THR A 339 -16.89 4.01 3.88
N SER A 340 -17.14 4.23 2.59
CA SER A 340 -16.86 3.21 1.58
C SER A 340 -16.66 3.85 0.22
N PHE A 341 -15.74 3.29 -0.56
CA PHE A 341 -15.68 3.53 -1.99
C PHE A 341 -16.80 2.76 -2.67
N ALA A 342 -17.47 3.42 -3.60
CA ALA A 342 -18.40 2.77 -4.51
C ALA A 342 -17.97 3.03 -5.96
N PHE A 343 -18.26 2.10 -6.86
CA PHE A 343 -17.99 2.27 -8.29
C PHE A 343 -18.55 3.61 -8.80
N GLU A 344 -17.76 4.38 -9.52
CA GLU A 344 -18.16 5.68 -10.07
C GLU A 344 -18.12 5.68 -11.61
N GLY A 345 -17.10 5.07 -12.21
CA GLY A 345 -17.02 4.99 -13.66
C GLY A 345 -15.84 4.20 -14.21
N TYR A 346 -15.67 4.32 -15.53
CA TYR A 346 -14.57 3.77 -16.30
C TYR A 346 -13.71 4.87 -16.91
N ASN A 347 -12.40 4.66 -16.94
CA ASN A 347 -11.48 5.44 -17.75
C ASN A 347 -10.93 4.57 -18.90
N VAL A 348 -10.73 5.18 -20.06
CA VAL A 348 -10.06 4.56 -21.21
C VAL A 348 -8.75 5.29 -21.44
N TRP A 349 -7.64 4.56 -21.41
CA TRP A 349 -6.30 5.11 -21.54
C TRP A 349 -5.62 4.63 -22.81
N GLN A 350 -4.80 5.50 -23.41
CA GLN A 350 -3.81 5.12 -24.42
C GLN A 350 -2.41 5.20 -23.82
N TYR A 351 -1.58 4.19 -24.07
CA TYR A 351 -0.19 4.11 -23.64
C TYR A 351 0.77 4.07 -24.84
N ASP A 352 2.02 4.45 -24.57
CA ASP A 352 3.10 4.39 -25.55
C ASP A 352 3.59 2.95 -25.80
N ASN A 353 3.48 2.08 -24.80
CA ASN A 353 3.97 0.70 -24.85
C ASN A 353 3.14 -0.25 -23.96
N ALA A 354 3.39 -1.56 -24.09
CA ALA A 354 2.68 -2.60 -23.35
C ALA A 354 2.97 -2.63 -21.84
N THR A 355 4.06 -2.00 -21.38
CA THR A 355 4.44 -2.00 -19.96
C THR A 355 3.95 -0.76 -19.21
N GLY A 356 3.40 0.23 -19.92
CA GLY A 356 2.92 1.48 -19.35
C GLY A 356 4.02 2.43 -18.87
N SER A 357 5.30 2.15 -19.14
CA SER A 357 6.44 2.95 -18.67
C SER A 357 6.62 4.28 -19.42
N GLY A 358 5.96 4.43 -20.57
CA GLY A 358 6.05 5.61 -21.43
C GLY A 358 4.94 6.64 -21.17
N SER A 359 4.69 7.48 -22.18
CA SER A 359 3.61 8.46 -22.12
C SER A 359 2.23 7.77 -22.06
N LYS A 360 1.30 8.35 -21.30
CA LYS A 360 -0.11 7.93 -21.27
C LYS A 360 -1.05 9.10 -21.50
N LYS A 361 -2.23 8.82 -22.06
CA LYS A 361 -3.29 9.83 -22.29
C LYS A 361 -4.67 9.27 -21.97
N LEU A 362 -5.45 10.02 -21.20
CA LEU A 362 -6.86 9.74 -20.98
C LEU A 362 -7.64 10.03 -22.26
N VAL A 363 -8.29 9.00 -22.81
CA VAL A 363 -9.05 9.04 -24.06
C VAL A 363 -10.51 9.39 -23.80
N ALA A 364 -11.09 8.75 -22.77
CA ALA A 364 -12.48 8.96 -22.38
C ALA A 364 -12.70 8.56 -20.92
N THR A 365 -13.74 9.15 -20.34
CA THR A 365 -14.30 8.74 -19.04
C THR A 365 -15.79 8.51 -19.22
N PHE A 366 -16.31 7.43 -18.62
CA PHE A 366 -17.73 7.08 -18.60
C PHE A 366 -18.17 6.82 -17.17
N ASP A 367 -18.99 7.70 -16.64
CA ASP A 367 -19.30 7.80 -15.22
C ASP A 367 -20.80 7.84 -14.97
N LYS A 368 -21.20 7.56 -13.72
CA LYS A 368 -22.59 7.64 -13.31
C LYS A 368 -23.12 9.05 -13.52
N VAL A 369 -24.41 9.15 -13.88
CA VAL A 369 -25.08 10.46 -13.97
C VAL A 369 -25.60 10.82 -12.59
N ASN A 370 -24.73 11.40 -11.76
CA ASN A 370 -25.01 11.73 -10.35
C ASN A 370 -24.53 13.13 -9.94
N GLY A 371 -23.95 13.91 -10.87
CA GLY A 371 -23.47 15.27 -10.63
C GLY A 371 -21.99 15.36 -10.27
N ILE A 372 -21.26 14.24 -10.21
CA ILE A 372 -19.84 14.18 -9.86
C ILE A 372 -19.02 14.33 -11.15
N THR A 373 -18.60 15.57 -11.45
CA THR A 373 -17.85 15.90 -12.68
C THR A 373 -16.37 16.21 -12.44
N ALA A 374 -15.98 16.43 -11.18
CA ALA A 374 -14.60 16.57 -10.77
C ALA A 374 -14.46 16.02 -9.35
N ILE A 375 -13.47 15.14 -9.15
CA ILE A 375 -13.06 14.67 -7.84
C ILE A 375 -11.74 15.35 -7.53
N GLU A 376 -11.69 16.05 -6.40
CA GLU A 376 -10.55 16.88 -6.01
C GLU A 376 -9.97 16.40 -4.68
N ASP A 377 -8.65 16.26 -4.66
CA ASP A 377 -7.87 15.93 -3.46
C ASP A 377 -6.89 17.05 -3.14
N ASN A 378 -6.61 17.23 -1.85
CA ASN A 378 -5.56 18.12 -1.38
C ASN A 378 -4.21 17.42 -1.53
N ILE A 379 -3.38 17.89 -2.46
CA ILE A 379 -2.03 17.37 -2.70
C ILE A 379 -1.03 18.46 -2.33
N PHE A 380 0.04 18.07 -1.64
CA PHE A 380 1.13 18.98 -1.35
C PHE A 380 1.89 19.35 -2.63
N ASP A 381 1.94 20.65 -2.96
CA ASP A 381 2.73 21.17 -4.06
C ASP A 381 3.96 21.91 -3.53
N SER A 382 5.14 21.32 -3.78
CA SER A 382 6.43 21.84 -3.33
C SER A 382 6.78 23.21 -3.92
N ASN A 383 6.16 23.63 -5.02
CA ASN A 383 6.38 24.97 -5.59
C ASN A 383 5.65 26.06 -4.79
N PHE A 384 4.52 25.71 -4.17
CA PHE A 384 3.72 26.63 -3.36
C PHE A 384 3.98 26.47 -1.86
N GLY A 385 4.65 25.39 -1.44
CA GLY A 385 4.90 25.10 -0.03
C GLY A 385 3.61 24.93 0.77
N ALA A 386 2.54 24.47 0.12
CA ALA A 386 1.21 24.34 0.69
C ALA A 386 0.42 23.23 -0.01
N ASN A 387 -0.60 22.72 0.68
CA ASN A 387 -1.58 21.83 0.09
C ASN A 387 -2.45 22.61 -0.90
N VAL A 388 -2.49 22.13 -2.14
CA VAL A 388 -3.35 22.67 -3.19
C VAL A 388 -4.42 21.63 -3.54
N ASN A 389 -5.63 22.11 -3.76
CA ASN A 389 -6.74 21.25 -4.19
C ASN A 389 -6.59 21.00 -5.69
N VAL A 390 -6.37 19.73 -6.07
CA VAL A 390 -6.12 19.30 -7.45
C VAL A 390 -7.21 18.34 -7.88
N VAL A 391 -7.72 18.53 -9.10
CA VAL A 391 -8.62 17.55 -9.73
C VAL A 391 -7.83 16.29 -10.05
N VAL A 392 -8.08 15.22 -9.30
CA VAL A 392 -7.43 13.92 -9.44
C VAL A 392 -8.16 13.00 -10.41
N GLN A 393 -9.46 13.20 -10.59
CA GLN A 393 -10.29 12.45 -11.53
C GLN A 393 -11.34 13.38 -12.14
N ASN A 394 -11.48 13.32 -13.46
CA ASN A 394 -12.43 14.14 -14.20
C ASN A 394 -13.62 13.25 -14.60
N GLY A 395 -14.80 13.56 -14.06
CA GLY A 395 -16.07 12.99 -14.49
C GLY A 395 -16.64 13.75 -15.70
N THR A 396 -17.64 13.16 -16.33
CA THR A 396 -18.34 13.74 -17.49
C THR A 396 -19.86 13.72 -17.35
N ASP A 397 -20.41 13.04 -16.32
CA ASP A 397 -21.82 12.67 -16.20
C ASP A 397 -22.37 12.05 -17.51
N SER A 398 -21.54 11.33 -18.27
CA SER A 398 -21.91 10.86 -19.61
C SER A 398 -22.75 9.57 -19.59
N GLY A 399 -22.88 8.95 -18.42
CA GLY A 399 -23.48 7.65 -18.23
C GLY A 399 -22.47 6.52 -18.47
N ILE A 400 -22.69 5.39 -17.80
CA ILE A 400 -21.85 4.21 -17.96
C ILE A 400 -22.00 3.66 -19.39
N LYS A 401 -20.86 3.53 -20.07
CA LYS A 401 -20.73 2.81 -21.33
C LYS A 401 -19.83 1.60 -21.13
N ARG A 402 -20.01 0.64 -22.03
CA ARG A 402 -19.24 -0.62 -22.10
C ARG A 402 -18.56 -0.81 -23.45
N SER A 403 -18.51 0.26 -24.23
CA SER A 403 -17.81 0.26 -25.50
C SER A 403 -17.45 1.67 -25.96
N ILE A 404 -16.38 1.75 -26.73
CA ILE A 404 -15.93 2.97 -27.39
C ILE A 404 -15.33 2.66 -28.75
N SER A 405 -15.58 3.54 -29.71
CA SER A 405 -14.90 3.56 -31.00
C SER A 405 -13.79 4.61 -30.98
N ILE A 406 -12.57 4.19 -31.32
CA ILE A 406 -11.37 5.02 -31.34
C ILE A 406 -10.84 5.06 -32.77
N LYS A 407 -10.78 6.27 -33.35
CA LYS A 407 -10.29 6.52 -34.72
C LYS A 407 -9.01 7.34 -34.77
N LYS A 408 -8.48 7.69 -33.59
CA LYS A 408 -7.40 8.65 -33.41
C LYS A 408 -6.33 8.11 -32.48
N ASP A 409 -5.08 8.46 -32.79
CA ASP A 409 -3.92 8.31 -31.93
C ASP A 409 -3.78 9.56 -31.06
N TRP A 410 -4.24 9.48 -29.82
CA TRP A 410 -4.27 10.59 -28.87
C TRP A 410 -2.91 10.98 -28.30
N LEU A 411 -1.92 10.07 -28.35
CA LEU A 411 -0.53 10.39 -28.00
C LEU A 411 0.17 11.20 -29.10
N ASN A 412 -0.27 11.05 -30.36
CA ASN A 412 0.28 11.77 -31.50
C ASN A 412 -0.65 12.88 -32.00
N ASN A 413 -1.11 13.74 -31.08
CA ASN A 413 -1.97 14.90 -31.39
C ASN A 413 -3.30 14.57 -32.09
N GLY A 414 -3.84 13.36 -31.89
CA GLY A 414 -5.14 12.97 -32.42
C GLY A 414 -5.17 12.72 -33.92
N VAL A 415 -4.01 12.39 -34.53
CA VAL A 415 -3.94 11.94 -35.93
C VAL A 415 -4.71 10.64 -36.14
N ALA A 416 -5.09 10.34 -37.38
CA ALA A 416 -5.76 9.09 -37.71
C ALA A 416 -4.89 7.87 -37.35
N LEU A 417 -5.53 6.78 -36.94
CA LEU A 417 -4.85 5.51 -36.73
C LEU A 417 -4.22 5.01 -38.02
N ILE A 418 -3.00 4.49 -37.92
CA ILE A 418 -2.21 3.96 -39.03
C ILE A 418 -2.43 2.44 -39.09
N PRO A 419 -2.78 1.88 -40.27
CA PRO A 419 -2.86 0.43 -40.45
C PRO A 419 -1.56 -0.27 -40.06
N GLU A 420 -1.66 -1.49 -39.51
CA GLU A 420 -0.56 -2.36 -39.08
C GLU A 420 0.33 -1.80 -37.94
N ARG A 421 0.07 -0.57 -37.48
CA ARG A 421 0.77 0.00 -36.32
C ARG A 421 0.18 -0.54 -35.02
N ALA A 422 1.06 -0.91 -34.09
CA ALA A 422 0.63 -1.29 -32.74
C ALA A 422 0.23 -0.06 -31.92
N TYR A 423 -0.90 -0.17 -31.23
CA TYR A 423 -1.44 0.76 -30.26
C TYR A 423 -1.72 0.03 -28.95
N TYR A 424 -1.66 0.75 -27.85
CA TYR A 424 -1.78 0.18 -26.51
C TYR A 424 -2.89 0.88 -25.76
N PHE A 425 -3.94 0.14 -25.39
CA PHE A 425 -5.10 0.70 -24.70
C PHE A 425 -5.44 -0.09 -23.44
N SER A 426 -5.97 0.57 -22.42
CA SER A 426 -6.57 -0.09 -21.26
C SER A 426 -7.93 0.50 -20.94
N VAL A 427 -8.74 -0.26 -20.22
CA VAL A 427 -9.94 0.22 -19.56
C VAL A 427 -9.81 -0.09 -18.07
N THR A 428 -9.97 0.93 -17.24
CA THR A 428 -9.89 0.83 -15.78
C THR A 428 -11.22 1.24 -15.19
N ALA A 429 -11.62 0.62 -14.08
CA ALA A 429 -12.72 1.09 -13.25
C ALA A 429 -12.17 1.97 -12.12
N TYR A 430 -12.93 2.98 -11.70
CA TYR A 430 -12.60 3.77 -10.52
C TYR A 430 -13.79 3.88 -9.57
N GLY A 431 -13.48 3.91 -8.28
CA GLY A 431 -14.44 4.14 -7.21
C GLY A 431 -14.28 5.54 -6.60
N TYR A 432 -15.35 6.05 -6.01
CA TYR A 432 -15.39 7.34 -5.34
C TYR A 432 -15.88 7.19 -3.89
N ASN A 433 -15.21 7.92 -2.99
CA ASN A 433 -15.62 8.13 -1.60
C ASN A 433 -15.48 9.63 -1.29
N GLU A 434 -16.58 10.32 -0.95
CA GLU A 434 -16.57 11.76 -0.65
C GLU A 434 -15.63 12.13 0.51
N TYR A 435 -15.50 11.21 1.49
CA TYR A 435 -14.70 11.39 2.69
C TYR A 435 -13.33 10.73 2.58
N GLY A 436 -13.10 9.93 1.53
CA GLY A 436 -11.88 9.14 1.37
C GLY A 436 -10.63 9.99 1.17
N ILE A 437 -9.49 9.55 1.66
CA ILE A 437 -8.17 10.14 1.37
C ILE A 437 -7.26 9.02 0.83
N PRO A 438 -7.07 8.92 -0.51
CA PRO A 438 -7.60 9.79 -1.58
C PRO A 438 -9.09 9.55 -1.85
N LYS A 439 -9.81 10.54 -2.41
CA LYS A 439 -11.25 10.40 -2.69
C LYS A 439 -11.59 9.46 -3.85
N THR A 440 -10.61 9.04 -4.62
CA THR A 440 -10.79 8.12 -5.75
C THR A 440 -9.75 7.01 -5.74
N LEU A 441 -10.21 5.79 -6.05
CA LEU A 441 -9.35 4.63 -6.25
C LEU A 441 -9.56 4.09 -7.65
N GLU A 442 -8.52 4.16 -8.49
CA GLU A 442 -8.53 3.58 -9.84
C GLU A 442 -7.89 2.19 -9.80
N GLY A 443 -8.55 1.23 -10.44
CA GLY A 443 -8.12 -0.17 -10.51
C GLY A 443 -6.91 -0.42 -11.39
N SER A 444 -6.49 -1.67 -11.45
CA SER A 444 -5.39 -2.09 -12.33
C SER A 444 -5.72 -1.86 -13.81
N ALA A 445 -4.69 -1.59 -14.61
CA ALA A 445 -4.80 -1.23 -16.02
C ALA A 445 -4.14 -2.28 -16.94
N PRO A 446 -4.80 -3.41 -17.24
CA PRO A 446 -4.31 -4.34 -18.25
C PRO A 446 -4.20 -3.64 -19.62
N ILE A 447 -3.02 -3.71 -20.24
CA ILE A 447 -2.73 -2.99 -21.48
C ILE A 447 -2.86 -3.94 -22.66
N GLU A 448 -3.87 -3.71 -23.50
CA GLU A 448 -4.12 -4.44 -24.73
C GLU A 448 -3.27 -3.87 -25.87
N LYS A 449 -2.46 -4.74 -26.49
CA LYS A 449 -1.71 -4.42 -27.71
C LYS A 449 -2.57 -4.70 -28.93
N ILE A 450 -3.01 -3.66 -29.61
CA ILE A 450 -3.95 -3.73 -30.74
C ILE A 450 -3.26 -3.24 -32.01
N ARG A 451 -3.34 -4.03 -33.08
CA ARG A 451 -2.88 -3.64 -34.43
C ARG A 451 -4.07 -3.57 -35.38
N PRO A 452 -4.54 -2.37 -35.78
CA PRO A 452 -5.61 -2.25 -36.76
C PRO A 452 -5.15 -2.76 -38.11
N GLN A 453 -5.77 -3.82 -38.60
CA GLN A 453 -5.41 -4.41 -39.89
C GLN A 453 -6.28 -3.88 -41.01
N ALA A 454 -5.66 -3.66 -42.18
CA ALA A 454 -6.37 -3.37 -43.42
C ALA A 454 -7.39 -4.47 -43.70
N ASP A 455 -8.59 -4.09 -44.14
CA ASP A 455 -9.58 -5.06 -44.59
C ASP A 455 -9.03 -5.69 -45.88
N VAL A 456 -8.59 -6.94 -45.84
CA VAL A 456 -8.03 -7.65 -47.01
C VAL A 456 -9.08 -7.86 -48.12
N THR A 457 -10.31 -7.37 -47.92
CA THR A 457 -11.36 -7.27 -48.93
C THR A 457 -11.17 -6.06 -49.86
N THR A 458 -10.02 -5.97 -50.55
CA THR A 458 -10.10 -5.39 -51.89
C THR A 458 -11.06 -6.27 -52.67
N THR A 459 -12.19 -5.68 -53.05
CA THR A 459 -13.24 -6.27 -53.89
C THR A 459 -12.59 -7.22 -54.91
N PRO A 460 -13.03 -8.48 -55.07
CA PRO A 460 -12.59 -9.25 -56.20
C PRO A 460 -13.10 -8.50 -57.42
N VAL A 461 -12.22 -7.71 -58.03
CA VAL A 461 -12.38 -7.37 -59.43
C VAL A 461 -12.32 -8.72 -60.10
N TYR A 462 -13.50 -9.25 -60.43
CA TYR A 462 -13.65 -10.35 -61.35
C TYR A 462 -13.27 -9.80 -62.74
N THR A 463 -12.01 -9.40 -62.91
CA THR A 463 -11.37 -9.45 -64.22
C THR A 463 -11.13 -10.92 -64.44
N GLY A 464 -11.98 -11.52 -65.26
CA GLY A 464 -11.74 -12.86 -65.74
C GLY A 464 -10.31 -13.01 -66.25
N ASP A 465 -9.78 -14.22 -66.01
CA ASP A 465 -8.48 -14.74 -66.44
C ASP A 465 -7.23 -14.10 -65.83
N SER A 466 -6.68 -14.78 -64.82
CA SER A 466 -5.33 -15.39 -64.85
C SER A 466 -5.08 -16.00 -63.47
N GLU A 467 -5.21 -17.31 -63.31
CA GLU A 467 -4.06 -18.23 -63.17
C GLU A 467 -3.08 -17.78 -62.07
N PHE A 468 -2.92 -18.62 -61.05
CA PHE A 468 -1.70 -18.67 -60.26
C PHE A 468 -0.54 -18.63 -61.28
N SER A 469 0.25 -17.55 -61.29
CA SER A 469 1.26 -17.39 -62.32
C SER A 469 2.29 -18.49 -62.16
N ASP A 470 2.52 -19.29 -63.21
CA ASP A 470 3.63 -20.26 -63.24
C ASP A 470 4.99 -19.57 -62.96
N ASP A 471 5.07 -18.23 -63.08
CA ASP A 471 6.25 -17.43 -62.78
C ASP A 471 6.56 -17.32 -61.26
N GLU A 472 5.64 -17.71 -60.37
CA GLU A 472 5.85 -17.73 -58.90
C GLU A 472 6.36 -19.10 -58.40
N LEU A 473 6.43 -20.12 -59.27
CA LEU A 473 6.95 -21.45 -58.95
C LEU A 473 8.43 -21.58 -59.30
N ILE A 474 9.30 -21.42 -58.30
CA ILE A 474 10.75 -21.56 -58.48
C ILE A 474 11.18 -23.01 -58.22
N HIS A 475 11.48 -23.77 -59.27
CA HIS A 475 12.13 -25.08 -59.13
C HIS A 475 13.61 -24.91 -58.75
N SER A 476 13.90 -25.01 -57.45
CA SER A 476 15.24 -24.77 -56.92
C SER A 476 16.25 -25.90 -57.20
N THR A 477 15.80 -27.17 -57.24
CA THR A 477 16.68 -28.37 -57.26
C THR A 477 15.96 -29.66 -57.68
N GLY A 478 16.50 -30.42 -58.64
CA GLY A 478 15.98 -31.74 -59.04
C GLY A 478 16.05 -31.97 -60.56
N LYS A 479 15.77 -33.20 -61.03
CA LYS A 479 15.67 -33.53 -62.48
C LYS A 479 14.24 -33.81 -62.96
N SER A 480 13.25 -33.71 -62.07
CA SER A 480 11.85 -33.94 -62.38
C SER A 480 11.29 -32.80 -63.24
N ASP A 481 10.42 -33.11 -64.19
CA ASP A 481 9.63 -32.19 -65.02
C ASP A 481 8.19 -32.06 -64.54
N GLY A 482 7.88 -32.57 -63.34
CA GLY A 482 6.55 -32.47 -62.73
C GLY A 482 6.14 -31.01 -62.47
N SER A 483 4.88 -30.70 -62.77
CA SER A 483 4.24 -29.42 -62.47
C SER A 483 3.39 -29.51 -61.19
N ILE A 484 3.23 -28.38 -60.51
CA ILE A 484 2.41 -28.26 -59.30
C ILE A 484 1.24 -27.34 -59.63
N ALA A 485 0.03 -27.74 -59.27
CA ALA A 485 -1.16 -26.90 -59.35
C ALA A 485 -1.63 -26.56 -57.94
N VAL A 486 -1.78 -25.27 -57.63
CA VAL A 486 -2.26 -24.80 -56.33
C VAL A 486 -3.73 -24.44 -56.44
N VAL A 487 -4.56 -24.97 -55.53
CA VAL A 487 -5.98 -24.64 -55.42
C VAL A 487 -6.26 -24.15 -54.00
N VAL A 488 -6.71 -22.90 -53.88
CA VAL A 488 -7.14 -22.33 -52.60
C VAL A 488 -8.58 -22.74 -52.33
N ILE A 489 -8.82 -23.47 -51.24
CA ILE A 489 -10.15 -23.98 -50.86
C ILE A 489 -10.89 -22.98 -49.96
N ASP A 490 -10.19 -22.40 -48.98
CA ASP A 490 -10.72 -21.39 -48.08
C ASP A 490 -9.76 -20.18 -48.03
N PRO A 491 -10.07 -19.10 -48.75
CA PRO A 491 -9.25 -17.89 -48.77
C PRO A 491 -9.07 -17.24 -47.40
N TYR A 492 -10.00 -17.45 -46.46
CA TYR A 492 -9.93 -16.86 -45.10
C TYR A 492 -8.91 -17.58 -44.19
N SER A 493 -8.39 -18.72 -44.63
CA SER A 493 -7.41 -19.52 -43.89
C SER A 493 -5.96 -19.36 -44.41
N VAL A 494 -5.77 -18.53 -45.44
CA VAL A 494 -4.45 -18.33 -46.07
C VAL A 494 -3.64 -17.31 -45.27
N THR A 495 -2.44 -17.68 -44.84
CA THR A 495 -1.62 -16.90 -43.91
C THR A 495 -0.53 -16.04 -44.59
N GLY A 496 -0.39 -16.13 -45.91
CA GLY A 496 0.55 -15.29 -46.69
C GLY A 496 2.03 -15.74 -46.66
N HIS A 497 2.32 -16.98 -46.22
CA HIS A 497 3.68 -17.51 -46.15
C HIS A 497 4.18 -18.14 -47.47
N ASP A 498 5.50 -18.31 -47.59
CA ASP A 498 6.15 -19.06 -48.67
C ASP A 498 6.17 -20.57 -48.36
N TYR A 499 5.69 -21.38 -49.30
CA TYR A 499 5.62 -22.84 -49.17
C TYR A 499 6.58 -23.54 -50.13
N LYS A 500 7.24 -24.59 -49.65
CA LYS A 500 8.12 -25.46 -50.44
C LYS A 500 7.54 -26.87 -50.54
N VAL A 501 7.41 -27.37 -51.77
CA VAL A 501 6.99 -28.76 -52.03
C VAL A 501 8.21 -29.60 -52.41
N THR A 502 8.39 -30.74 -51.75
CA THR A 502 9.47 -31.71 -52.06
C THR A 502 8.88 -33.07 -52.39
N PHE A 503 9.36 -33.72 -53.45
CA PHE A 503 9.01 -35.10 -53.82
C PHE A 503 10.14 -36.04 -53.41
N SER A 504 9.87 -37.07 -52.61
CA SER A 504 10.94 -37.85 -51.98
C SER A 504 11.15 -39.27 -52.51
N ASP A 505 10.27 -39.90 -53.28
CA ASP A 505 10.53 -41.25 -53.83
C ASP A 505 9.76 -41.58 -55.11
N ALA A 506 10.44 -42.15 -56.10
CA ALA A 506 9.85 -42.70 -57.32
C ALA A 506 10.18 -44.20 -57.44
N THR A 507 9.20 -45.07 -57.20
CA THR A 507 9.32 -46.49 -57.54
C THR A 507 8.85 -46.68 -58.98
N TRP A 508 9.76 -47.15 -59.84
CA TRP A 508 9.46 -47.46 -61.24
C TRP A 508 9.16 -48.95 -61.39
N TYR A 509 8.05 -49.29 -62.04
CA TYR A 509 7.83 -50.64 -62.57
C TYR A 509 8.01 -50.60 -64.08
N THR A 510 8.92 -51.42 -64.62
CA THR A 510 9.13 -51.54 -66.07
C THR A 510 8.09 -52.49 -66.67
N THR A 511 7.05 -51.94 -67.28
CA THR A 511 6.06 -52.72 -68.06
C THR A 511 6.40 -52.74 -69.55
N GLY A 512 7.63 -53.13 -69.93
CA GLY A 512 7.99 -53.55 -71.31
C GLY A 512 7.48 -52.73 -72.52
N ARG A 513 7.13 -51.46 -72.36
CA ARG A 513 6.67 -50.49 -73.37
C ARG A 513 7.37 -49.15 -73.08
N PRO A 514 7.45 -48.18 -74.03
CA PRO A 514 8.25 -46.96 -73.85
C PRO A 514 7.72 -45.97 -72.79
N TYR A 515 6.75 -46.36 -71.96
CA TYR A 515 6.24 -45.57 -70.85
C TYR A 515 6.23 -46.43 -69.58
N SER A 516 6.93 -45.99 -68.55
CA SER A 516 6.79 -46.46 -67.18
C SER A 516 5.76 -45.59 -66.47
N THR A 517 4.68 -46.18 -65.97
CA THR A 517 3.78 -45.51 -65.01
C THR A 517 4.25 -45.85 -63.60
N GLY A 518 4.76 -44.85 -62.88
CA GLY A 518 5.08 -44.92 -61.46
C GLY A 518 4.11 -44.05 -60.66
N THR A 519 3.82 -44.45 -59.43
CA THR A 519 3.07 -43.62 -58.48
C THR A 519 4.08 -42.85 -57.63
N LEU A 520 4.03 -41.52 -57.64
CA LEU A 520 4.77 -40.70 -56.68
C LEU A 520 4.10 -40.87 -55.31
N SER A 521 4.78 -41.50 -54.35
CA SER A 521 4.19 -41.85 -53.04
C SER A 521 4.78 -41.08 -51.87
N GLY A 522 5.24 -39.85 -52.11
CA GLY A 522 5.72 -38.98 -51.04
C GLY A 522 5.91 -37.56 -51.56
N TRP A 523 5.03 -36.66 -51.14
CA TRP A 523 5.24 -35.22 -51.24
C TRP A 523 5.13 -34.63 -49.84
N THR A 524 6.00 -33.68 -49.52
CA THR A 524 5.96 -32.90 -48.28
C THR A 524 5.86 -31.42 -48.64
N VAL A 525 5.03 -30.70 -47.90
CA VAL A 525 5.00 -29.23 -47.93
C VAL A 525 5.63 -28.73 -46.64
N THR A 526 6.64 -27.88 -46.76
CA THR A 526 7.28 -27.22 -45.64
C THR A 526 7.27 -25.71 -45.87
N GLN A 527 6.93 -24.96 -44.84
CA GLN A 527 7.14 -23.51 -44.81
C GLN A 527 8.64 -23.23 -44.84
N ASN A 528 9.10 -22.28 -45.67
CA ASN A 528 10.52 -21.91 -45.69
C ASN A 528 10.89 -21.24 -44.36
N ALA A 529 12.06 -21.61 -43.83
CA ALA A 529 12.49 -21.36 -42.45
C ALA A 529 12.32 -19.89 -42.02
N ASP A 530 11.40 -19.69 -41.07
CA ASP A 530 11.27 -18.48 -40.27
C ASP A 530 12.40 -18.40 -39.24
N THR A 531 12.71 -17.17 -38.85
CA THR A 531 13.42 -16.87 -37.59
C THR A 531 12.66 -17.40 -36.37
N VAL A 532 11.35 -17.68 -36.50
CA VAL A 532 10.48 -18.22 -35.44
C VAL A 532 9.67 -19.42 -35.98
N ALA A 533 9.89 -20.64 -35.48
CA ALA A 533 9.10 -21.80 -35.88
C ALA A 533 8.00 -22.09 -34.85
N THR A 534 6.73 -21.96 -35.25
CA THR A 534 5.57 -22.19 -34.38
C THR A 534 4.76 -23.40 -34.77
N CYS A 535 4.21 -24.14 -33.81
CA CYS A 535 3.22 -25.18 -34.08
C CYS A 535 2.20 -25.31 -32.95
N TYR A 536 0.92 -25.21 -33.32
CA TYR A 536 -0.22 -25.23 -32.39
C TYR A 536 -1.17 -26.37 -32.76
N GLN A 537 -1.53 -27.23 -31.80
CA GLN A 537 -2.49 -28.31 -31.99
C GLN A 537 -3.52 -28.36 -30.85
N ASN A 538 -4.76 -27.99 -31.16
CA ASN A 538 -5.89 -28.01 -30.21
C ASN A 538 -6.34 -29.44 -29.82
N SER A 539 -5.88 -30.46 -30.53
CA SER A 539 -6.10 -31.87 -30.17
C SER A 539 -5.03 -32.75 -30.81
N GLY A 540 -4.15 -33.35 -30.01
CA GLY A 540 -3.11 -34.27 -30.50
C GLY A 540 -1.69 -33.82 -30.17
N SER A 541 -0.72 -34.27 -30.97
CA SER A 541 0.70 -34.03 -30.74
C SER A 541 1.30 -33.15 -31.83
N CYS A 542 2.19 -32.25 -31.43
CA CYS A 542 2.99 -31.42 -32.32
C CYS A 542 4.49 -31.74 -32.18
N SER A 543 5.20 -31.75 -33.30
CA SER A 543 6.67 -31.83 -33.32
C SER A 543 7.28 -30.81 -34.28
N ILE A 544 8.30 -30.11 -33.81
CA ILE A 544 9.11 -29.19 -34.62
C ILE A 544 10.52 -29.79 -34.79
N SER A 545 11.00 -29.81 -36.03
CA SER A 545 12.35 -30.27 -36.41
C SER A 545 12.97 -29.32 -37.44
N GLY A 546 14.24 -28.95 -37.30
CA GLY A 546 14.91 -27.95 -38.14
C GLY A 546 15.83 -27.00 -37.34
N ASN A 547 16.32 -25.93 -37.97
CA ASN A 547 17.04 -24.84 -37.29
C ASN A 547 16.18 -23.56 -37.37
N SER A 548 16.02 -22.85 -36.25
CA SER A 548 15.33 -21.57 -36.14
C SER A 548 16.03 -20.69 -35.10
N GLU A 549 15.72 -19.39 -35.01
CA GLU A 549 16.23 -18.56 -33.91
C GLU A 549 15.32 -18.64 -32.67
N GLU A 550 14.02 -18.77 -32.88
CA GLU A 550 13.00 -18.94 -31.85
C GLU A 550 12.06 -20.08 -32.24
N THR A 551 11.47 -20.75 -31.25
CA THR A 551 10.52 -21.85 -31.47
C THR A 551 9.42 -21.79 -30.44
N ALA A 552 8.16 -21.95 -30.84
CA ALA A 552 7.05 -22.11 -29.92
C ALA A 552 6.18 -23.30 -30.33
N CYS A 553 5.99 -24.26 -29.44
CA CYS A 553 5.15 -25.42 -29.68
C CYS A 553 4.10 -25.57 -28.57
N GLU A 554 2.85 -25.71 -28.96
CA GLU A 554 1.72 -25.87 -28.03
C GLU A 554 0.83 -27.02 -28.50
N ALA A 555 0.58 -28.00 -27.63
CA ALA A 555 -0.24 -29.16 -27.97
C ALA A 555 -0.97 -29.77 -26.76
N ASP A 556 -2.20 -30.21 -26.97
CA ASP A 556 -3.00 -30.84 -25.91
C ASP A 556 -2.40 -32.16 -25.38
N ALA A 557 -1.71 -32.96 -26.21
CA ALA A 557 -1.14 -34.25 -25.78
C ALA A 557 0.39 -34.27 -25.66
N VAL A 558 1.12 -33.99 -26.74
CA VAL A 558 2.60 -34.03 -26.73
C VAL A 558 3.15 -32.90 -27.58
N CYS A 559 4.06 -32.11 -27.03
CA CYS A 559 4.84 -31.13 -27.76
C CYS A 559 6.33 -31.51 -27.72
N SER A 560 6.98 -31.50 -28.87
CA SER A 560 8.41 -31.83 -28.98
C SER A 560 9.16 -30.88 -29.89
N VAL A 561 10.24 -30.30 -29.36
CA VAL A 561 11.13 -29.38 -30.06
C VAL A 561 12.49 -30.06 -30.20
N SER A 562 12.85 -30.41 -31.44
CA SER A 562 14.11 -31.09 -31.76
C SER A 562 15.01 -30.21 -32.66
N THR A 563 15.03 -28.91 -32.37
CA THR A 563 15.66 -27.87 -33.19
C THR A 563 16.90 -27.26 -32.57
N LEU A 564 17.87 -26.85 -33.40
CA LEU A 564 18.90 -25.90 -32.94
C LEU A 564 18.24 -24.52 -32.91
N THR A 565 18.16 -23.91 -31.73
CA THR A 565 17.46 -22.64 -31.53
C THR A 565 18.10 -21.78 -30.44
N SER A 566 17.96 -20.45 -30.52
CA SER A 566 18.35 -19.59 -29.39
C SER A 566 17.30 -19.65 -28.29
N GLN A 567 16.01 -19.67 -28.64
CA GLN A 567 14.90 -19.69 -27.69
C GLN A 567 13.87 -20.77 -28.04
N ALA A 568 13.33 -21.47 -27.04
CA ALA A 568 12.31 -22.50 -27.23
C ALA A 568 11.24 -22.46 -26.14
N ASP A 569 9.98 -22.23 -26.54
CA ASP A 569 8.81 -22.38 -25.69
C ASP A 569 8.04 -23.64 -26.07
N CYS A 570 7.78 -24.49 -25.09
CA CYS A 570 7.03 -25.73 -25.26
C CYS A 570 5.94 -25.80 -24.18
N VAL A 571 4.69 -25.96 -24.61
CA VAL A 571 3.51 -26.04 -23.75
C VAL A 571 2.70 -27.28 -24.10
N ALA A 572 2.47 -28.18 -23.15
CA ALA A 572 1.58 -29.33 -23.40
C ALA A 572 0.83 -29.84 -22.17
N ALA A 573 -0.43 -30.27 -22.32
CA ALA A 573 -1.13 -30.88 -21.19
C ALA A 573 -0.63 -32.29 -20.85
N GLY A 574 0.09 -32.97 -21.76
CA GLY A 574 0.75 -34.25 -21.50
C GLY A 574 2.28 -34.14 -21.36
N THR A 575 3.02 -34.33 -22.45
CA THR A 575 4.49 -34.32 -22.44
C THR A 575 5.05 -33.17 -23.26
N CYS A 576 5.98 -32.42 -22.68
CA CYS A 576 6.74 -31.37 -23.35
C CYS A 576 8.23 -31.72 -23.31
N SER A 577 8.91 -31.66 -24.46
CA SER A 577 10.31 -32.07 -24.58
C SER A 577 11.10 -31.17 -25.52
N ILE A 578 12.22 -30.64 -25.03
CA ILE A 578 13.19 -29.85 -25.81
C ILE A 578 14.48 -30.68 -25.89
N ALA A 579 14.86 -31.10 -27.11
CA ALA A 579 15.85 -32.16 -27.32
C ALA A 579 17.17 -31.71 -28.00
N ALA A 580 17.37 -30.42 -28.27
CA ALA A 580 18.51 -29.92 -29.06
C ALA A 580 19.15 -28.65 -28.45
N ASN A 581 20.32 -28.22 -28.97
CA ASN A 581 21.08 -27.09 -28.41
C ASN A 581 20.22 -25.82 -28.43
N THR A 582 19.78 -25.42 -27.24
CA THR A 582 18.90 -24.30 -26.98
C THR A 582 19.63 -23.32 -26.06
N THR A 583 19.58 -22.01 -26.29
CA THR A 583 20.23 -21.08 -25.36
C THR A 583 19.34 -20.87 -24.14
N GLU A 584 18.07 -20.55 -24.38
CA GLU A 584 17.00 -20.33 -23.39
C GLU A 584 15.78 -21.23 -23.70
N GLY A 585 15.33 -22.04 -22.73
CA GLY A 585 14.20 -22.96 -22.93
C GLY A 585 13.14 -22.87 -21.84
N THR A 586 11.87 -22.72 -22.23
CA THR A 586 10.70 -22.81 -21.33
C THR A 586 9.90 -24.05 -21.69
N CYS A 587 9.71 -24.94 -20.73
CA CYS A 587 8.92 -26.15 -20.90
C CYS A 587 7.84 -26.21 -19.80
N ILE A 588 6.58 -26.10 -20.21
CA ILE A 588 5.39 -26.09 -19.34
C ILE A 588 4.56 -27.32 -19.68
N ALA A 589 4.40 -28.24 -18.73
CA ALA A 589 3.52 -29.38 -18.94
C ALA A 589 2.78 -29.86 -17.70
N ALA A 590 1.50 -30.26 -17.86
CA ALA A 590 0.77 -30.89 -16.76
C ALA A 590 1.24 -32.34 -16.48
N GLY A 591 1.94 -32.99 -17.42
CA GLY A 591 2.50 -34.34 -17.25
C GLY A 591 4.03 -34.39 -17.07
N THR A 592 4.79 -34.48 -18.15
CA THR A 592 6.26 -34.64 -18.12
C THR A 592 6.93 -33.51 -18.89
N CYS A 593 7.97 -32.92 -18.30
CA CYS A 593 8.78 -31.92 -18.96
C CYS A 593 10.26 -32.31 -18.91
N SER A 594 10.95 -32.16 -20.05
CA SER A 594 12.36 -32.50 -20.20
C SER A 594 13.11 -31.50 -21.08
N ASP A 595 14.18 -30.92 -20.52
CA ASP A 595 15.12 -30.05 -21.25
C ASP A 595 16.44 -30.79 -21.56
N ALA A 596 17.02 -30.47 -22.72
CA ALA A 596 18.24 -31.08 -23.22
C ALA A 596 19.50 -30.75 -22.40
N THR A 597 20.54 -31.57 -22.60
CA THR A 597 21.84 -31.53 -21.90
C THR A 597 22.68 -30.26 -22.17
N TYR A 598 22.29 -29.41 -23.14
CA TYR A 598 23.05 -28.23 -23.58
C TYR A 598 22.24 -26.92 -23.52
N THR A 599 21.21 -26.85 -22.68
CA THR A 599 20.48 -25.60 -22.41
C THR A 599 21.29 -24.70 -21.47
N THR A 600 21.44 -23.40 -21.80
CA THR A 600 22.26 -22.47 -20.99
C THR A 600 21.46 -21.95 -19.80
N GLU A 601 20.19 -21.58 -20.04
CA GLU A 601 19.17 -21.18 -19.07
C GLU A 601 17.85 -21.90 -19.38
N GLY A 602 17.24 -22.57 -18.40
CA GLY A 602 16.05 -23.40 -18.65
C GLY A 602 15.07 -23.41 -17.49
N THR A 603 13.79 -23.22 -17.80
CA THR A 603 12.67 -23.21 -16.84
C THR A 603 11.70 -24.35 -17.15
N CYS A 604 11.56 -25.25 -16.17
CA CYS A 604 10.67 -26.41 -16.24
C CYS A 604 9.53 -26.24 -15.21
N ILE A 605 8.29 -26.10 -15.68
CA ILE A 605 7.10 -25.93 -14.84
C ILE A 605 6.16 -27.12 -15.04
N VAL A 606 5.97 -27.94 -14.00
CA VAL A 606 5.11 -29.14 -14.09
C VAL A 606 4.28 -29.42 -12.83
N GLU A 607 3.12 -30.05 -13.04
CA GLU A 607 2.36 -30.78 -11.99
C GLU A 607 2.80 -32.25 -11.83
N GLY A 608 3.70 -32.75 -12.71
CA GLY A 608 4.22 -34.12 -12.72
C GLY A 608 5.73 -34.23 -12.57
N SER A 609 6.40 -35.07 -13.36
CA SER A 609 7.85 -35.31 -13.25
C SER A 609 8.68 -34.35 -14.10
N CYS A 610 9.63 -33.66 -13.46
CA CYS A 610 10.60 -32.78 -14.09
C CYS A 610 11.98 -33.46 -14.19
N THR A 611 12.64 -33.34 -15.33
CA THR A 611 14.04 -33.77 -15.53
C THR A 611 14.82 -32.70 -16.28
N ASN A 612 15.75 -32.05 -15.59
CA ASN A 612 16.74 -31.16 -16.20
C ASN A 612 18.12 -31.87 -16.15
N THR A 613 18.75 -32.05 -17.31
CA THR A 613 20.04 -32.77 -17.42
C THR A 613 21.22 -31.88 -17.84
N SER A 614 21.09 -30.55 -17.69
CA SER A 614 22.13 -29.58 -18.02
C SER A 614 23.46 -29.87 -17.30
N ALA A 615 24.53 -30.07 -18.07
CA ALA A 615 25.89 -30.20 -17.52
C ALA A 615 26.65 -28.86 -17.46
N THR A 616 26.04 -27.75 -17.90
CA THR A 616 26.72 -26.44 -18.10
C THR A 616 25.89 -25.19 -17.77
N SER A 617 24.74 -25.28 -17.09
CA SER A 617 23.88 -24.11 -16.79
C SER A 617 24.48 -23.19 -15.70
N SER A 618 24.29 -21.89 -15.88
CA SER A 618 24.54 -20.86 -14.85
C SER A 618 23.35 -20.66 -13.92
N GLU A 619 22.11 -20.83 -14.41
CA GLU A 619 20.86 -20.80 -13.64
C GLU A 619 19.86 -21.76 -14.32
N SER A 620 19.31 -22.74 -13.59
CA SER A 620 18.24 -23.60 -14.11
C SER A 620 17.28 -24.01 -12.99
N ASP A 621 16.00 -23.67 -13.15
CA ASP A 621 14.96 -23.86 -12.14
C ASP A 621 13.96 -24.94 -12.55
N CYS A 622 13.66 -25.82 -11.60
CA CYS A 622 12.65 -26.87 -11.73
C CYS A 622 11.63 -26.65 -10.61
N THR A 623 10.45 -26.14 -10.98
CA THR A 623 9.34 -25.91 -10.06
C THR A 623 8.29 -27.00 -10.25
N THR A 624 8.25 -27.94 -9.32
CA THR A 624 7.11 -28.87 -9.17
C THR A 624 6.04 -28.19 -8.35
N GLY A 625 4.87 -27.92 -8.95
CA GLY A 625 3.72 -27.44 -8.19
C GLY A 625 3.23 -28.53 -7.23
N CYS A 626 3.06 -28.21 -5.95
CA CYS A 626 2.27 -29.05 -5.05
C CYS A 626 0.78 -28.91 -5.43
N GLY A 627 0.27 -29.87 -6.20
CA GLY A 627 -1.16 -30.16 -6.31
C GLY A 627 -1.67 -30.98 -5.13
#